data_AF-A0A8T0CZJ6-F1
#
_entry.id   AF-A0A8T0CZJ6-F1
#
_cell.length_a   1.000
_cell.length_b   1.000
_cell.length_c   1.000
_cell.angle_alpha   90.00
_cell.angle_beta   90.00
_cell.angle_gamma   90.00
#
_symmetry.space_group_name_H-M   'P 1'
#
loop_
_entity.id
_entity.type
_entity.pdbx_description
1 polymer ?
#
loop_
_entity_poly.entity_id
_entity_poly.type
_entity_poly.pdbx_seq_one_letter_code
_entity_poly.pdbx_strand_id
1 'polypeptide(L)'
;MEVCACSLECWPIRSAAGHIGLLVAIGMNAIRGAAFACQDAYGNPCNPWYRFLTGQTNHVWVGITWILQLLGAQAALFLAQSWWSLRATAHHAARNELALLMRIPSKDPAAARMLLTSDLQVSVWFGFLIEAFGSLTEFFLAFLFTCCIGQWNRRCVSRRTCSVTRCADSKSELNETEQMTQTREQFVTSFMVRLCINLWLTSKCLGLTGFYINPANALVHSWGIGGVSPYAHVFVYWLGPFSGVWLSVQLEQWAVRISRLLFPSSHDSQPYTRLTDSSTVDNSSSTQLLPRKCSQSSTPIVYSSGGHVSTDVVNASRKRSSVGRSCSLPSDPSPSCTGHTCG
;
A
#
# COMPACT_ATOMS: atom_id res chain seq x y z
N MET A 1 1.78 -5.04 -1.17
CA MET A 1 1.95 -6.02 -0.08
C MET A 1 2.80 -5.37 0.99
N GLU A 2 2.47 -5.50 2.27
CA GLU A 2 3.26 -4.89 3.34
C GLU A 2 4.18 -5.93 3.96
N VAL A 3 5.19 -6.36 3.20
CA VAL A 3 6.09 -7.45 3.60
C VAL A 3 6.89 -7.10 4.87
N CYS A 4 6.94 -5.83 5.29
CA CYS A 4 7.85 -5.39 6.35
C CYS A 4 7.21 -4.61 7.50
N ALA A 5 5.88 -4.50 7.60
CA ALA A 5 5.23 -3.73 8.68
C ALA A 5 5.46 -4.27 10.11
N CYS A 6 6.01 -5.49 10.25
CA CYS A 6 6.28 -6.15 11.53
C CYS A 6 7.76 -6.55 11.70
N SER A 7 8.69 -5.94 10.98
CA SER A 7 10.12 -6.35 11.03
C SER A 7 10.78 -6.15 12.39
N LEU A 8 10.18 -5.40 13.30
CA LEU A 8 10.68 -5.18 14.66
C LEU A 8 10.88 -6.50 15.42
N GLU A 9 9.95 -7.45 15.29
CA GLU A 9 10.04 -8.77 15.92
C GLU A 9 10.72 -9.84 15.05
N CYS A 10 11.12 -9.50 13.82
CA CYS A 10 11.73 -10.47 12.92
C CYS A 10 13.07 -11.00 13.43
N TRP A 11 13.85 -10.21 14.17
CA TRP A 11 15.12 -10.67 14.71
C TRP A 11 14.94 -11.70 15.84
N PRO A 12 14.12 -11.44 16.90
CA PRO A 12 13.79 -12.46 17.89
C PRO A 12 13.26 -13.76 17.26
N ILE A 13 12.34 -13.65 16.29
CA ILE A 13 11.77 -14.82 15.60
C ILE A 13 12.84 -15.58 14.83
N ARG A 14 13.72 -14.88 14.10
CA ARG A 14 14.83 -15.52 13.37
C ARG A 14 15.78 -16.24 14.31
N SER A 15 16.06 -15.66 15.48
CA SER A 15 16.92 -16.29 16.48
C SER A 15 16.30 -17.51 17.14
N ALA A 16 14.98 -17.51 17.36
CA ALA A 16 14.26 -18.61 18.02
C ALA A 16 13.83 -19.73 17.06
N ALA A 17 13.33 -19.38 15.87
CA ALA A 17 12.69 -20.29 14.91
C ALA A 17 13.45 -20.40 13.57
N GLY A 18 14.63 -19.77 13.47
CA GLY A 18 15.47 -19.82 12.28
C GLY A 18 14.89 -19.04 11.10
N HIS A 19 15.52 -19.26 9.93
CA HIS A 19 15.17 -18.55 8.69
C HIS A 19 13.75 -18.87 8.19
N ILE A 20 13.32 -20.12 8.31
CA ILE A 20 11.98 -20.54 7.89
C ILE A 20 10.91 -19.87 8.78
N GLY A 21 11.12 -19.87 10.11
CA GLY A 21 10.21 -19.22 11.04
C GLY A 21 10.04 -17.73 10.77
N LEU A 22 11.13 -17.04 10.41
CA LEU A 22 11.09 -15.65 9.97
C LEU A 22 10.21 -15.46 8.73
N LEU A 23 10.39 -16.27 7.68
CA LEU A 23 9.59 -16.16 6.45
C LEU A 23 8.11 -16.43 6.71
N VAL A 24 7.79 -17.40 7.57
CA VAL A 24 6.41 -17.67 7.99
C VAL A 24 5.81 -16.46 8.72
N ALA A 25 6.55 -15.85 9.64
CA ALA A 25 6.10 -14.65 10.36
C ALA A 25 5.85 -13.47 9.41
N ILE A 26 6.74 -13.24 8.44
CA ILE A 26 6.55 -12.23 7.39
C ILE A 26 5.28 -12.53 6.57
N GLY A 27 5.10 -13.79 6.14
CA GLY A 27 3.94 -14.23 5.38
C GLY A 27 2.63 -14.04 6.14
N MET A 28 2.57 -14.44 7.41
CA MET A 28 1.40 -14.26 8.27
C MET A 28 1.06 -12.79 8.47
N ASN A 29 2.07 -11.93 8.64
CA ASN A 29 1.85 -10.48 8.76
C ASN A 29 1.33 -9.87 7.46
N ALA A 30 1.83 -10.31 6.30
CA ALA A 30 1.30 -9.88 5.01
C ALA A 30 -0.16 -10.31 4.82
N ILE A 31 -0.52 -11.55 5.21
CA ILE A 31 -1.90 -12.06 5.18
C ILE A 31 -2.79 -11.24 6.11
N ARG A 32 -2.34 -11.00 7.35
CA ARG A 32 -3.07 -10.17 8.33
C ARG A 32 -3.29 -8.75 7.81
N GLY A 33 -2.26 -8.14 7.23
CA GLY A 33 -2.34 -6.83 6.59
C GLY A 33 -3.38 -6.83 5.48
N ALA A 34 -3.34 -7.80 4.57
CA ALA A 34 -4.32 -7.90 3.48
C ALA A 34 -5.76 -8.18 3.95
N ALA A 35 -5.94 -8.88 5.07
CA ALA A 35 -7.25 -9.22 5.61
C ALA A 35 -7.90 -8.09 6.43
N PHE A 36 -7.10 -7.31 7.16
CA PHE A 36 -7.59 -6.37 8.18
C PHE A 36 -7.23 -4.90 7.93
N ALA A 37 -6.24 -4.59 7.08
CA ALA A 37 -6.00 -3.20 6.71
C ALA A 37 -7.19 -2.70 5.88
N CYS A 38 -7.64 -1.47 6.15
CA CYS A 38 -8.59 -0.80 5.28
C CYS A 38 -8.07 -0.89 3.84
N GLN A 39 -8.94 -1.17 2.87
CA GLN A 39 -8.57 -1.49 1.47
C GLN A 39 -7.70 -0.43 0.77
N ASP A 40 -7.50 0.73 1.40
CA ASP A 40 -6.70 1.85 0.90
C ASP A 40 -5.58 2.32 1.85
N ALA A 41 -5.37 1.64 2.99
CA ALA A 41 -4.28 1.94 3.90
C ALA A 41 -3.00 1.24 3.42
N TYR A 42 -1.98 2.03 3.09
CA TYR A 42 -0.66 1.52 2.73
C TYR A 42 0.38 2.01 3.73
N GLY A 43 1.11 1.09 4.35
CA GLY A 43 2.25 1.31 5.24
C GLY A 43 3.60 1.33 4.52
N ASN A 44 3.62 1.54 3.20
CA ASN A 44 4.84 1.59 2.40
C ASN A 44 4.86 2.84 1.49
N PRO A 45 5.88 3.73 1.60
CA PRO A 45 6.07 4.91 0.76
C PRO A 45 6.03 4.67 -0.76
N CYS A 46 6.33 3.46 -1.21
CA CYS A 46 6.26 3.06 -2.62
C CYS A 46 4.83 3.15 -3.20
N ASN A 47 3.78 2.94 -2.38
CA ASN A 47 2.39 2.98 -2.85
C ASN A 47 1.90 4.39 -3.23
N PRO A 48 1.99 5.42 -2.38
CA PRO A 48 1.63 6.78 -2.79
C PRO A 48 2.51 7.27 -3.95
N TRP A 49 3.77 6.84 -4.02
CA TRP A 49 4.63 7.11 -5.17
C TRP A 49 4.09 6.50 -6.48
N TYR A 50 3.71 5.22 -6.47
CA TYR A 50 3.06 4.57 -7.61
C TYR A 50 1.77 5.28 -8.03
N ARG A 51 0.93 5.65 -7.06
CA ARG A 51 -0.32 6.42 -7.31
C ARG A 51 -0.05 7.76 -7.98
N PHE A 52 1.02 8.43 -7.59
CA PHE A 52 1.40 9.70 -8.19
C PHE A 52 1.87 9.50 -9.65
N LEU A 53 2.73 8.51 -9.88
CA LEU A 53 3.21 8.19 -11.23
C LEU A 53 2.10 7.74 -12.20
N THR A 54 1.04 7.14 -11.68
CA THR A 54 -0.15 6.72 -12.44
C THR A 54 -1.23 7.80 -12.53
N GLY A 55 -1.00 8.99 -11.95
CA GLY A 55 -1.94 10.11 -11.97
C GLY A 55 -3.16 9.95 -11.03
N GLN A 56 -3.14 8.99 -10.11
CA GLN A 56 -4.21 8.74 -9.14
C GLN A 56 -4.16 9.68 -7.93
N THR A 57 -3.02 10.30 -7.65
CA THR A 57 -2.86 11.24 -6.53
C THR A 57 -1.94 12.40 -6.89
N ASN A 58 -2.03 13.50 -6.16
CA ASN A 58 -1.17 14.67 -6.33
C ASN A 58 0.05 14.60 -5.39
N HIS A 59 1.10 15.38 -5.68
CA HIS A 59 2.35 15.35 -4.92
C HIS A 59 2.18 15.76 -3.44
N VAL A 60 1.20 16.63 -3.13
CA VAL A 60 0.91 17.05 -1.75
C VAL A 60 0.44 15.86 -0.91
N TRP A 61 -0.50 15.05 -1.42
CA TRP A 61 -0.97 13.85 -0.72
C TRP A 61 0.11 12.79 -0.56
N VAL A 62 1.05 12.68 -1.52
CA VAL A 62 2.25 11.83 -1.36
C VAL A 62 3.06 12.26 -0.14
N GLY A 63 3.38 13.55 -0.04
CA GLY A 63 4.16 14.09 1.09
C GLY A 63 3.47 13.87 2.45
N ILE A 64 2.17 14.15 2.54
CA ILE A 64 1.38 13.89 3.76
C ILE A 64 1.42 12.40 4.12
N THR A 65 1.21 11.52 3.15
CA THR A 65 1.19 10.07 3.38
C THR A 65 2.56 9.57 3.85
N TRP A 66 3.66 10.05 3.27
CA TRP A 66 5.01 9.69 3.73
C TRP A 66 5.26 10.13 5.17
N ILE A 67 4.86 11.34 5.55
CA ILE A 67 5.01 11.82 6.94
C ILE A 67 4.21 10.92 7.89
N LEU A 68 2.96 10.60 7.57
CA LEU A 68 2.13 9.72 8.40
C LEU A 68 2.69 8.31 8.50
N GLN A 69 3.22 7.76 7.41
CA GLN A 69 3.87 6.44 7.40
C GLN A 69 5.13 6.43 8.26
N LEU A 70 5.94 7.48 8.21
CA LEU A 70 7.13 7.63 9.07
C LEU A 70 6.76 7.76 10.54
N LEU A 71 5.74 8.57 10.87
CA LEU A 71 5.22 8.69 12.24
C LEU A 71 4.68 7.35 12.75
N GLY A 72 3.94 6.62 11.92
CA GLY A 72 3.43 5.28 12.24
C GLY A 72 4.56 4.28 12.49
N ALA A 73 5.59 4.27 11.63
CA ALA A 73 6.75 3.41 11.79
C ALA A 73 7.54 3.75 13.07
N GLN A 74 7.71 5.04 13.38
CA GLN A 74 8.36 5.49 14.60
C GLN A 74 7.57 5.11 15.86
N ALA A 75 6.24 5.26 15.83
CA ALA A 75 5.37 4.84 16.93
C ALA A 75 5.43 3.32 17.14
N ALA A 76 5.47 2.53 16.06
CA ALA A 76 5.65 1.09 16.12
C ALA A 76 7.00 0.70 16.76
N LEU A 77 8.09 1.38 16.40
CA LEU A 77 9.40 1.17 17.05
C LEU A 77 9.37 1.49 18.54
N PHE A 78 8.73 2.59 18.93
CA PHE A 78 8.60 2.95 20.34
C PHE A 78 7.82 1.90 21.13
N LEU A 79 6.70 1.39 20.58
CA LEU A 79 5.93 0.32 21.18
C LEU A 79 6.73 -0.98 21.27
N ALA A 80 7.48 -1.34 20.22
CA ALA A 80 8.33 -2.53 20.24
C ALA A 80 9.46 -2.41 21.27
N GLN A 81 10.10 -1.24 21.39
CA GLN A 81 11.09 -0.99 22.44
C GLN A 81 10.50 -1.09 23.84
N SER A 82 9.27 -0.58 24.03
CA SER A 82 8.53 -0.76 25.29
C SER A 82 8.27 -2.23 25.57
N TRP A 83 7.87 -2.99 24.55
CA TRP A 83 7.67 -4.43 24.65
C TRP A 83 8.97 -5.19 24.99
N TRP A 84 10.08 -4.89 24.32
CA TRP A 84 11.39 -5.49 24.59
C TRP A 84 11.88 -5.18 26.00
N SER A 85 11.57 -3.98 26.52
CA SER A 85 11.93 -3.58 27.88
C SER A 85 11.29 -4.44 28.98
N LEU A 86 10.19 -5.14 28.67
CA LEU A 86 9.56 -6.11 29.57
C LEU A 86 10.41 -7.37 29.75
N ARG A 87 11.42 -7.61 28.88
CA ARG A 87 12.36 -8.74 28.93
C ARG A 87 11.67 -10.11 29.05
N ALA A 88 10.52 -10.29 28.41
CA ALA A 88 9.70 -11.50 28.52
C ALA A 88 10.44 -12.79 28.11
N THR A 89 11.44 -12.69 27.22
CA THR A 89 12.34 -13.80 26.87
C THR A 89 13.79 -13.30 26.78
N ALA A 90 14.76 -14.23 26.78
CA ALA A 90 16.17 -13.89 26.58
C ALA A 90 16.40 -13.12 25.26
N HIS A 91 15.65 -13.44 24.20
CA HIS A 91 15.73 -12.73 22.92
C HIS A 91 15.21 -11.29 23.01
N HIS A 92 14.11 -11.06 23.73
CA HIS A 92 13.61 -9.70 23.98
C HIS A 92 14.58 -8.90 24.85
N ALA A 93 15.18 -9.52 25.87
CA ALA A 93 16.19 -8.89 26.72
C ALA A 93 17.42 -8.45 25.89
N ALA A 94 17.95 -9.34 25.06
CA ALA A 94 19.07 -9.03 24.15
C ALA A 94 18.70 -7.90 23.17
N ARG A 95 17.47 -7.91 22.64
CA ARG A 95 17.02 -6.86 21.72
C ARG A 95 16.85 -5.51 22.41
N ASN A 96 16.37 -5.48 23.66
CA ASN A 96 16.29 -4.28 24.47
C ASN A 96 17.67 -3.70 24.77
N GLU A 97 18.64 -4.54 25.14
CA GLU A 97 20.02 -4.13 25.37
C GLU A 97 20.63 -3.49 24.11
N LEU A 98 20.43 -4.13 22.95
CA LEU A 98 20.85 -3.58 21.67
C LEU A 98 20.18 -2.22 21.36
N ALA A 99 18.88 -2.08 21.62
CA ALA A 99 18.17 -0.82 21.42
C ALA A 99 18.67 0.29 22.36
N LEU A 100 19.04 -0.04 23.60
CA LEU A 100 19.66 0.91 24.54
C LEU A 100 21.05 1.32 24.06
N LEU A 101 21.86 0.38 23.56
CA LEU A 101 23.18 0.67 22.99
C LEU A 101 23.09 1.62 21.79
N MET A 102 22.06 1.49 20.95
CA MET A 102 21.83 2.39 19.83
C MET A 102 21.44 3.83 20.25
N ARG A 103 20.83 4.00 21.43
CA ARG A 103 20.39 5.33 21.93
C ARG A 103 21.50 6.10 22.63
N ILE A 104 22.44 5.42 23.27
CA ILE A 104 23.52 6.07 23.99
C ILE A 104 24.55 6.55 22.95
N PRO A 105 24.84 7.86 22.86
CA PRO A 105 25.93 8.36 22.03
C PRO A 105 27.22 7.73 22.55
N SER A 106 27.73 6.72 21.86
CA SER A 106 28.97 6.08 22.26
C SER A 106 30.09 7.12 22.25
N LYS A 107 30.82 7.25 23.36
CA LYS A 107 32.07 8.03 23.41
C LYS A 107 33.11 7.51 22.42
N ASP A 108 33.01 6.23 22.04
CA ASP A 108 33.80 5.61 20.98
C ASP A 108 32.89 5.11 19.85
N PRO A 109 32.66 5.93 18.80
CA PRO A 109 31.82 5.55 17.68
C PRO A 109 32.43 4.43 16.82
N ALA A 110 33.72 4.10 16.96
CA ALA A 110 34.34 3.02 16.21
C ALA A 110 34.01 1.65 16.84
N ALA A 111 34.10 1.52 18.16
CA ALA A 111 33.76 0.30 18.88
C ALA A 111 32.27 -0.07 18.73
N ALA A 112 31.37 0.92 18.80
CA ALA A 112 29.93 0.70 18.61
C ALA A 112 29.57 0.25 17.18
N ARG A 113 30.32 0.71 16.16
CA ARG A 113 30.13 0.29 14.76
C ARG A 113 30.57 -1.15 14.49
N MET A 114 31.58 -1.65 15.20
CA MET A 114 32.03 -3.04 15.01
C MET A 114 31.03 -4.07 15.56
N LEU A 115 30.28 -3.71 16.60
CA LEU A 115 29.30 -4.61 17.23
C LEU A 115 27.97 -4.69 16.46
N LEU A 116 27.60 -3.65 15.71
CA LEU A 116 26.39 -3.63 14.90
C LEU A 116 26.76 -3.90 13.43
N THR A 117 26.49 -5.11 12.97
CA THR A 117 26.53 -5.40 11.54
C THR A 117 25.41 -4.64 10.83
N SER A 118 25.76 -3.83 9.84
CA SER A 118 24.82 -3.18 8.93
C SER A 118 23.99 -4.22 8.15
N ASP A 119 22.72 -3.95 7.87
CA ASP A 119 21.94 -4.82 6.96
C ASP A 119 22.40 -4.71 5.50
N LEU A 120 23.02 -3.59 5.13
CA LEU A 120 23.71 -3.43 3.86
C LEU A 120 25.08 -4.11 3.93
N GLN A 121 25.14 -5.36 3.46
CA GLN A 121 26.33 -6.22 3.42
C GLN A 121 27.03 -6.20 2.05
N VAL A 122 26.46 -5.48 1.09
CA VAL A 122 26.94 -5.38 -0.29
C VAL A 122 27.32 -3.95 -0.66
N SER A 123 27.93 -3.76 -1.83
CA SER A 123 28.22 -2.41 -2.33
C SER A 123 26.93 -1.59 -2.48
N VAL A 124 27.04 -0.27 -2.28
CA VAL A 124 25.91 0.67 -2.37
C VAL A 124 25.14 0.51 -3.69
N TRP A 125 25.85 0.40 -4.81
CA TRP A 125 25.24 0.19 -6.12
C TRP A 125 24.50 -1.13 -6.24
N PHE A 126 25.09 -2.23 -5.73
CA PHE A 126 24.44 -3.53 -5.78
C PHE A 126 23.21 -3.57 -4.86
N GLY A 127 23.30 -2.95 -3.67
CA GLY A 127 22.16 -2.80 -2.77
C GLY A 127 21.02 -2.02 -3.39
N PHE A 128 21.33 -0.91 -4.08
CA PHE A 128 20.34 -0.14 -4.85
C PHE A 128 19.62 -1.02 -5.88
N LEU A 129 20.36 -1.83 -6.64
CA LEU A 129 19.78 -2.72 -7.65
C LEU A 129 18.87 -3.80 -7.03
N ILE A 130 19.24 -4.35 -5.87
CA ILE A 130 18.42 -5.34 -5.16
C ILE A 130 17.08 -4.73 -4.72
N GLU A 131 17.11 -3.55 -4.09
CA GLU A 131 15.91 -2.89 -3.59
C GLU A 131 15.02 -2.37 -4.75
N ALA A 132 15.63 -1.87 -5.83
CA ALA A 132 14.93 -1.51 -7.06
C ALA A 132 14.29 -2.72 -7.75
N PHE A 133 15.00 -3.86 -7.81
CA PHE A 133 14.45 -5.08 -8.40
C PHE A 133 13.30 -5.67 -7.58
N GLY A 134 13.40 -5.65 -6.25
CA GLY A 134 12.34 -6.12 -5.37
C GLY A 134 11.04 -5.33 -5.56
N SER A 135 11.13 -4.00 -5.55
CA SER A 135 9.98 -3.11 -5.75
C SER A 135 9.40 -3.20 -7.16
N LEU A 136 10.25 -3.26 -8.19
CA LEU A 136 9.84 -3.53 -9.57
C LEU A 136 8.99 -4.80 -9.65
N THR A 137 9.51 -5.89 -9.07
CA THR A 137 8.86 -7.20 -9.11
C THR A 137 7.51 -7.17 -8.41
N GLU A 138 7.42 -6.53 -7.24
CA GLU A 138 6.16 -6.43 -6.49
C GLU A 138 5.06 -5.73 -7.29
N PHE A 139 5.34 -4.54 -7.83
CA PHE A 139 4.35 -3.73 -8.54
C PHE A 139 4.03 -4.29 -9.91
N PHE A 140 5.04 -4.74 -10.66
CA PHE A 140 4.82 -5.32 -11.98
C PHE A 140 4.05 -6.64 -11.94
N LEU A 141 4.32 -7.51 -10.95
CA LEU A 141 3.50 -8.71 -10.75
C LEU A 141 2.04 -8.35 -10.43
N ALA A 142 1.81 -7.34 -9.59
CA ALA A 142 0.45 -6.89 -9.29
C ALA A 142 -0.31 -6.51 -10.58
N PHE A 143 0.33 -5.75 -11.47
CA PHE A 143 -0.23 -5.43 -12.78
C PHE A 143 -0.47 -6.67 -13.65
N LEU A 144 0.52 -7.57 -13.78
CA LEU A 144 0.40 -8.77 -14.61
C LEU A 144 -0.78 -9.64 -14.16
N PHE A 145 -0.92 -9.88 -12.85
CA PHE A 145 -2.03 -10.68 -12.33
C PHE A 145 -3.38 -10.00 -12.57
N THR A 146 -3.48 -8.68 -12.40
CA THR A 146 -4.71 -7.93 -12.72
C THR A 146 -5.07 -8.08 -14.20
N CYS A 147 -4.10 -7.97 -15.11
CA CYS A 147 -4.30 -8.19 -16.53
C CYS A 147 -4.74 -9.62 -16.85
N CYS A 148 -4.05 -10.64 -16.31
CA CYS A 148 -4.37 -12.05 -16.53
C CYS A 148 -5.78 -12.39 -16.03
N ILE A 149 -6.16 -11.89 -14.85
CA ILE A 149 -7.49 -12.10 -14.27
C ILE A 149 -8.56 -11.39 -15.09
N GLY A 150 -8.30 -10.15 -15.53
CA GLY A 150 -9.21 -9.43 -16.43
C GLY A 150 -9.44 -10.16 -17.75
N GLN A 151 -8.37 -10.69 -18.37
CA GLN A 151 -8.47 -11.49 -19.59
C GLN A 151 -9.22 -12.81 -19.36
N TRP A 152 -8.94 -13.51 -18.25
CA TRP A 152 -9.64 -14.73 -17.87
C TRP A 152 -11.14 -14.50 -17.74
N ASN A 153 -11.52 -13.44 -17.01
CA ASN A 153 -12.90 -13.03 -16.81
C ASN A 153 -13.63 -12.75 -18.12
N ARG A 154 -13.01 -12.00 -19.05
CA ARG A 154 -13.56 -11.76 -20.39
C ARG A 154 -13.79 -13.05 -21.18
N ARG A 155 -12.85 -14.00 -21.13
CA ARG A 155 -12.98 -15.30 -21.81
C ARG A 155 -14.10 -16.15 -21.23
N CYS A 156 -14.28 -16.14 -19.91
CA CYS A 156 -15.36 -16.87 -19.24
C CYS A 156 -16.75 -16.33 -19.61
N VAL A 157 -16.91 -15.00 -19.68
CA VAL A 157 -18.18 -14.37 -20.09
C VAL A 157 -18.49 -14.69 -21.54
N SER A 158 -17.52 -14.50 -22.44
CA SER A 158 -17.69 -14.82 -23.87
C SER A 158 -18.14 -16.26 -24.12
N ARG A 159 -17.59 -17.23 -23.38
CA ARG A 159 -18.02 -18.64 -23.45
C ARG A 159 -19.46 -18.87 -22.99
N ARG A 160 -19.93 -18.14 -21.97
CA ARG A 160 -21.33 -18.25 -21.49
C ARG A 160 -22.30 -17.64 -22.49
N THR A 161 -22.01 -16.47 -23.04
CA THR A 161 -22.91 -15.79 -23.99
C THR A 161 -23.13 -16.63 -25.25
N CYS A 162 -22.07 -17.23 -25.82
CA CYS A 162 -22.20 -18.13 -26.98
C CYS A 162 -23.03 -19.41 -26.70
N SER A 163 -23.13 -19.83 -25.44
CA SER A 163 -23.96 -20.99 -25.07
C SER A 163 -25.44 -20.66 -24.95
N VAL A 164 -25.79 -19.40 -24.61
CA VAL A 164 -27.17 -18.96 -24.36
C VAL A 164 -27.84 -18.41 -25.63
N THR A 165 -27.09 -17.78 -26.54
CA THR A 165 -27.64 -17.27 -27.81
C THR A 165 -28.08 -18.35 -28.81
N ARG A 166 -27.86 -19.64 -28.52
CA ARG A 166 -28.47 -20.72 -29.31
C ARG A 166 -29.97 -20.93 -29.03
N CYS A 167 -30.56 -20.26 -28.02
CA CYS A 167 -31.96 -20.51 -27.65
C CYS A 167 -32.83 -19.26 -27.42
N ALA A 168 -32.35 -18.03 -27.61
CA ALA A 168 -33.12 -16.84 -27.27
C ALA A 168 -33.13 -15.80 -28.39
N ASP A 169 -34.23 -15.79 -29.15
CA ASP A 169 -34.53 -14.88 -30.27
C ASP A 169 -35.23 -13.59 -29.78
N SER A 170 -34.79 -13.02 -28.65
CA SER A 170 -35.44 -11.83 -28.06
C SER A 170 -34.48 -10.67 -27.86
N LYS A 171 -34.76 -9.58 -28.59
CA LYS A 171 -34.12 -8.26 -28.50
C LYS A 171 -34.23 -7.73 -27.08
N SER A 172 -33.12 -7.72 -26.34
CA SER A 172 -32.99 -6.91 -25.14
C SER A 172 -31.64 -6.18 -25.20
N GLU A 173 -31.71 -4.92 -25.61
CA GLU A 173 -30.61 -3.95 -25.49
C GLU A 173 -30.46 -3.59 -24.01
N LEU A 174 -29.65 -4.35 -23.27
CA LEU A 174 -29.24 -3.96 -21.92
C LEU A 174 -27.84 -3.34 -21.99
N ASN A 175 -27.76 -2.09 -21.53
CA ASN A 175 -26.55 -1.28 -21.43
C ASN A 175 -25.44 -2.00 -20.64
N GLU A 176 -24.53 -2.67 -21.34
CA GLU A 176 -23.34 -3.32 -20.78
C GLU A 176 -22.31 -2.28 -20.35
N THR A 177 -22.41 -1.81 -19.12
CA THR A 177 -21.28 -1.23 -18.39
C THR A 177 -21.16 -1.87 -17.00
N GLU A 178 -21.43 -3.18 -16.91
CA GLU A 178 -21.11 -3.93 -15.71
C GLU A 178 -19.59 -4.02 -15.57
N GLN A 179 -19.07 -3.16 -14.69
CA GLN A 179 -17.70 -3.17 -14.24
C GLN A 179 -17.44 -4.53 -13.57
N MET A 180 -16.81 -5.44 -14.31
CA MET A 180 -16.64 -6.83 -13.92
C MET A 180 -15.76 -6.94 -12.67
N THR A 181 -16.40 -7.04 -11.50
CA THR A 181 -15.73 -7.12 -10.21
C THR A 181 -14.95 -8.43 -10.09
N GLN A 182 -13.67 -8.34 -9.76
CA GLN A 182 -12.81 -9.49 -9.49
C GLN A 182 -13.41 -10.35 -8.37
N THR A 183 -13.47 -11.67 -8.58
CA THR A 183 -13.99 -12.56 -7.53
C THR A 183 -13.02 -12.60 -6.35
N ARG A 184 -13.54 -12.79 -5.13
CA ARG A 184 -12.72 -12.89 -3.92
C ARG A 184 -11.65 -13.98 -4.05
N GLU A 185 -11.99 -15.10 -4.68
CA GLU A 185 -11.05 -16.20 -4.94
C GLU A 185 -9.90 -15.77 -5.85
N GLN A 186 -10.19 -15.09 -6.96
CA GLN A 186 -9.16 -14.58 -7.87
C GLN A 186 -8.21 -13.59 -7.19
N PHE A 187 -8.76 -12.72 -6.34
CA PHE A 187 -7.96 -11.80 -5.54
C PHE A 187 -7.04 -12.54 -4.57
N VAL A 188 -7.58 -13.50 -3.81
CA VAL A 188 -6.80 -14.30 -2.85
C VAL A 188 -5.71 -15.11 -3.56
N THR A 189 -6.03 -15.79 -4.67
CA THR A 189 -5.04 -16.56 -5.44
C THR A 189 -3.93 -15.66 -5.97
N SER A 190 -4.27 -14.52 -6.58
CA SER A 190 -3.27 -13.53 -7.03
C SER A 190 -2.40 -13.05 -5.89
N PHE A 191 -3.00 -12.76 -4.73
CA PHE A 191 -2.28 -12.33 -3.54
C PHE A 191 -1.31 -13.40 -3.05
N MET A 192 -1.76 -14.66 -2.93
CA MET A 192 -0.94 -15.77 -2.43
C MET A 192 0.25 -16.06 -3.34
N VAL A 193 0.05 -16.08 -4.68
CA VAL A 193 1.17 -16.32 -5.61
C VAL A 193 2.20 -15.19 -5.53
N ARG A 194 1.75 -13.93 -5.52
CA ARG A 194 2.66 -12.79 -5.34
C ARG A 194 3.38 -12.85 -4.00
N LEU A 195 2.69 -13.27 -2.93
CA LEU A 195 3.29 -13.41 -1.60
C LEU A 195 4.40 -14.46 -1.61
N CYS A 196 4.15 -15.64 -2.21
CA CYS A 196 5.16 -16.69 -2.33
C CYS A 196 6.42 -16.21 -3.08
N ILE A 197 6.25 -15.48 -4.19
CA ILE A 197 7.38 -14.92 -4.96
C ILE A 197 8.17 -13.91 -4.10
N ASN A 198 7.47 -12.99 -3.42
CA ASN A 198 8.12 -12.00 -2.57
C ASN A 198 8.82 -12.63 -1.36
N LEU A 199 8.24 -13.66 -0.74
CA LEU A 199 8.89 -14.41 0.34
C LEU A 199 10.14 -15.14 -0.14
N TRP A 200 10.10 -15.72 -1.34
CA TRP A 200 11.27 -16.35 -1.95
C TRP A 200 12.38 -15.32 -2.23
N LEU A 201 12.05 -14.15 -2.79
CA LEU A 201 13.01 -13.06 -2.99
C LEU A 201 13.59 -12.56 -1.66
N THR A 202 12.73 -12.35 -0.66
CA THR A 202 13.14 -11.97 0.70
C THR A 202 14.13 -12.98 1.26
N SER A 203 13.84 -14.27 1.14
CA SER A 203 14.73 -15.34 1.59
C SER A 203 16.14 -15.25 0.98
N LYS A 204 16.26 -14.85 -0.28
CA LYS A 204 17.54 -14.71 -0.98
C LYS A 204 18.26 -13.40 -0.71
N CYS A 205 17.51 -12.31 -0.51
CA CYS A 205 18.08 -10.96 -0.41
C CYS A 205 18.20 -10.45 1.04
N LEU A 206 17.62 -11.14 2.02
CA LEU A 206 17.64 -10.75 3.44
C LEU A 206 19.08 -10.54 3.96
N GLY A 207 20.02 -11.41 3.56
CA GLY A 207 21.42 -11.30 3.99
C GLY A 207 22.25 -10.26 3.24
N LEU A 208 21.68 -9.60 2.21
CA LEU A 208 22.41 -8.67 1.35
C LEU A 208 22.07 -7.21 1.69
N THR A 209 20.78 -6.89 1.76
CA THR A 209 20.30 -5.52 2.07
C THR A 209 19.28 -5.50 3.20
N GLY A 210 18.85 -6.66 3.71
CA GLY A 210 17.63 -6.79 4.51
C GLY A 210 16.35 -6.93 3.66
N PHE A 211 16.40 -6.66 2.35
CA PHE A 211 15.29 -6.68 1.40
C PHE A 211 14.05 -5.96 1.93
N TYR A 212 14.23 -4.68 2.24
CA TYR A 212 13.20 -3.89 2.91
C TYR A 212 12.05 -3.53 1.97
N ILE A 213 12.35 -3.12 0.73
CA ILE A 213 11.38 -2.66 -0.30
C ILE A 213 10.37 -1.61 0.21
N ASN A 214 10.64 -1.03 1.39
CA ASN A 214 9.78 -0.15 2.15
C ASN A 214 10.68 0.88 2.83
N PRO A 215 10.81 2.09 2.23
CA PRO A 215 11.73 3.11 2.72
C PRO A 215 11.48 3.54 4.18
N ALA A 216 10.21 3.64 4.60
CA ALA A 216 9.87 4.02 5.97
C ALA A 216 10.33 2.95 6.96
N ASN A 217 10.16 1.68 6.59
CA ASN A 217 10.59 0.58 7.43
C ASN A 217 12.13 0.48 7.50
N ALA A 218 12.81 0.61 6.37
CA ALA A 218 14.27 0.62 6.32
C ALA A 218 14.85 1.73 7.21
N LEU A 219 14.28 2.93 7.16
CA LEU A 219 14.72 4.07 7.96
C LEU A 219 14.63 3.78 9.46
N VAL A 220 13.49 3.29 9.94
CA VAL A 220 13.31 2.99 11.37
C VAL A 220 14.20 1.83 11.85
N HIS A 221 14.59 0.93 10.94
CA HIS A 221 15.35 -0.27 11.27
C HIS A 221 16.86 -0.16 11.17
N SER A 222 17.37 0.61 10.21
CA SER A 222 18.80 0.60 9.87
C SER A 222 19.42 2.00 9.77
N TRP A 223 18.64 3.07 9.99
CA TRP A 223 19.21 4.42 9.99
C TRP A 223 20.21 4.62 11.14
N GLY A 224 21.42 5.01 10.80
CA GLY A 224 22.50 5.22 11.77
C GLY A 224 23.10 3.94 12.36
N ILE A 225 22.65 2.76 11.91
CA ILE A 225 23.10 1.46 12.38
C ILE A 225 24.20 0.92 11.47
N GLY A 226 25.23 0.31 12.07
CA GLY A 226 26.30 -0.40 11.35
C GLY A 226 27.18 0.47 10.46
N GLY A 227 27.27 1.77 10.75
CA GLY A 227 28.21 2.68 10.07
C GLY A 227 27.86 3.01 8.61
N VAL A 228 26.68 2.63 8.13
CA VAL A 228 26.20 3.04 6.80
C VAL A 228 26.05 4.56 6.78
N SER A 229 26.65 5.21 5.79
CA SER A 229 26.52 6.66 5.65
C SER A 229 25.05 7.01 5.37
N PRO A 230 24.54 8.15 5.88
CA PRO A 230 23.17 8.60 5.60
C PRO A 230 22.87 8.65 4.09
N TYR A 231 23.84 9.07 3.28
CA TYR A 231 23.71 9.10 1.82
C TYR A 231 23.55 7.72 1.21
N ALA A 232 24.35 6.74 1.65
CA ALA A 232 24.22 5.36 1.18
C ALA A 232 22.84 4.78 1.55
N HIS A 233 22.36 5.07 2.77
CA HIS A 233 21.05 4.62 3.21
C HIS A 233 19.92 5.23 2.36
N VAL A 234 19.90 6.55 2.14
CA VAL A 234 18.90 7.20 1.28
C VAL A 234 18.99 6.67 -0.15
N PHE A 235 20.20 6.53 -0.69
CA PHE A 235 20.40 6.04 -2.04
C PHE A 235 19.84 4.63 -2.21
N VAL A 236 20.22 3.69 -1.33
CA VAL A 236 19.79 2.29 -1.44
C VAL A 236 18.31 2.11 -1.10
N TYR A 237 17.88 2.59 0.07
CA TYR A 237 16.58 2.22 0.65
C TYR A 237 15.44 3.15 0.30
N TRP A 238 15.72 4.34 -0.26
CA TRP A 238 14.68 5.25 -0.76
C TRP A 238 14.70 5.31 -2.28
N LEU A 239 15.84 5.70 -2.88
CA LEU A 239 15.92 5.85 -4.33
C LEU A 239 15.83 4.51 -5.05
N GLY A 240 16.38 3.43 -4.49
CA GLY A 240 16.24 2.07 -5.04
C GLY A 240 14.77 1.69 -5.22
N PRO A 241 13.98 1.57 -4.14
CA PRO A 241 12.57 1.22 -4.25
C PRO A 241 11.75 2.16 -5.14
N PHE A 242 11.98 3.48 -5.06
CA PHE A 242 11.28 4.43 -5.93
C PHE A 242 11.61 4.28 -7.41
N SER A 243 12.87 3.94 -7.73
CA SER A 243 13.30 3.65 -9.10
C SER A 243 12.65 2.37 -9.63
N GLY A 244 12.54 1.34 -8.80
CA GLY A 244 11.86 0.10 -9.16
C GLY A 244 10.37 0.28 -9.44
N VAL A 245 9.67 1.05 -8.60
CA VAL A 245 8.26 1.44 -8.84
C VAL A 245 8.13 2.26 -10.12
N TRP A 246 9.02 3.22 -10.36
CA TRP A 246 9.00 4.00 -11.60
C TRP A 246 9.18 3.11 -12.83
N LEU A 247 10.14 2.18 -12.78
CA LEU A 247 10.38 1.23 -13.86
C LEU A 247 9.18 0.29 -14.07
N SER A 248 8.47 -0.12 -13.00
CA SER A 248 7.25 -0.92 -13.13
C SER A 248 6.20 -0.18 -13.95
N VAL A 249 5.94 1.10 -13.65
CA VAL A 249 4.99 1.93 -14.39
C VAL A 249 5.37 2.06 -15.87
N GLN A 250 6.66 2.21 -16.17
CA GLN A 250 7.12 2.20 -17.56
C GLN A 250 6.82 0.87 -18.23
N LEU A 251 7.16 -0.26 -17.60
CA LEU A 251 6.88 -1.60 -18.14
C LEU A 251 5.38 -1.85 -18.33
N GLU A 252 4.52 -1.35 -17.44
CA GLU A 252 3.06 -1.40 -17.56
C GLU A 252 2.58 -0.66 -18.82
N GLN A 253 3.06 0.57 -19.04
CA GLN A 253 2.72 1.36 -20.23
C GLN A 253 3.20 0.67 -21.51
N TRP A 254 4.41 0.11 -21.49
CA TRP A 254 4.97 -0.66 -22.61
C TRP A 254 4.16 -1.92 -22.89
N ALA A 255 3.80 -2.70 -21.87
CA ALA A 255 3.00 -3.90 -22.01
C ALA A 255 1.63 -3.61 -22.62
N VAL A 256 0.96 -2.52 -22.19
CA VAL A 256 -0.32 -2.09 -22.78
C VAL A 256 -0.15 -1.68 -24.24
N ARG A 257 0.90 -0.92 -24.59
CA ARG A 257 1.18 -0.52 -25.99
C ARG A 257 1.42 -1.74 -26.87
N ILE A 258 2.27 -2.66 -26.45
CA ILE A 258 2.56 -3.90 -27.18
C ILE A 258 1.30 -4.74 -27.34
N SER A 259 0.48 -4.87 -26.29
CA SER A 259 -0.78 -5.61 -26.37
C SER A 259 -1.74 -5.03 -27.42
N ARG A 260 -1.79 -3.70 -27.59
CA ARG A 260 -2.62 -3.06 -28.64
C ARG A 260 -2.09 -3.32 -30.04
N LEU A 261 -0.76 -3.38 -30.19
CA LEU A 261 -0.12 -3.66 -31.48
C LEU A 261 -0.29 -5.13 -31.90
N LEU A 262 -0.21 -6.07 -30.94
CA LEU A 262 -0.34 -7.50 -31.21
C LEU A 262 -1.80 -7.94 -31.39
N PHE A 263 -2.73 -7.27 -30.72
CA PHE A 263 -4.16 -7.56 -30.79
C PHE A 263 -4.93 -6.29 -31.16
N PRO A 264 -4.81 -5.81 -32.41
CA PRO A 264 -5.60 -4.69 -32.88
C PRO A 264 -7.07 -5.04 -32.72
N SER A 265 -7.76 -4.29 -31.87
CA SER A 265 -9.21 -4.36 -31.72
C SER A 265 -9.83 -4.16 -33.10
N SER A 266 -10.49 -5.19 -33.64
CA SER A 266 -11.22 -5.10 -34.91
C SER A 266 -12.42 -4.15 -34.86
N HIS A 267 -12.68 -3.51 -33.71
CA HIS A 267 -13.78 -2.58 -33.48
C HIS A 267 -13.40 -1.10 -33.56
N ASP A 268 -12.12 -0.73 -33.68
CA ASP A 268 -11.71 0.69 -33.83
C ASP A 268 -11.81 1.20 -35.29
N SER A 269 -12.38 0.40 -36.19
CA SER A 269 -12.58 0.75 -37.61
C SER A 269 -13.98 1.27 -37.94
N GLN A 270 -14.72 1.83 -36.97
CA GLN A 270 -15.76 2.79 -37.32
C GLN A 270 -15.17 4.21 -37.30
N PRO A 271 -14.90 4.82 -38.47
CA PRO A 271 -14.67 6.25 -38.51
C PRO A 271 -15.91 6.91 -37.92
N TYR A 272 -15.71 7.70 -36.87
CA TYR A 272 -16.71 8.64 -36.40
C TYR A 272 -17.01 9.57 -37.59
N THR A 273 -18.01 9.23 -38.40
CA THR A 273 -18.66 10.17 -39.28
C THR A 273 -19.28 11.19 -38.35
N ARG A 274 -18.53 12.27 -38.12
CA ARG A 274 -18.98 13.50 -37.52
C ARG A 274 -20.17 13.97 -38.36
N LEU A 275 -21.38 13.53 -37.99
CA LEU A 275 -22.62 14.16 -38.43
C LEU A 275 -22.48 15.62 -38.03
N THR A 276 -22.14 16.43 -39.01
CA THR A 276 -22.27 17.86 -38.95
C THR A 276 -23.76 18.11 -39.09
N ASP A 277 -24.46 18.09 -37.96
CA ASP A 277 -25.77 18.69 -37.86
C ASP A 277 -25.60 20.19 -38.10
N SER A 278 -25.70 20.55 -39.37
CA SER A 278 -26.14 21.84 -39.84
C SER A 278 -27.53 22.09 -39.28
N SER A 279 -27.61 22.64 -38.07
CA SER A 279 -28.75 23.44 -37.65
C SER A 279 -28.25 24.82 -37.26
N THR A 280 -28.16 25.66 -38.28
CA THR A 280 -28.38 27.10 -38.17
C THR A 280 -29.68 27.33 -37.39
N VAL A 281 -29.55 27.72 -36.13
CA VAL A 281 -30.57 28.51 -35.44
C VAL A 281 -29.92 29.82 -35.06
N ASP A 282 -30.13 30.80 -35.95
CA ASP A 282 -30.07 32.21 -35.61
C ASP A 282 -31.01 32.45 -34.41
N ASN A 283 -30.48 33.03 -33.34
CA ASN A 283 -31.26 33.97 -32.54
C ASN A 283 -30.34 34.96 -31.85
N SER A 284 -30.35 36.13 -32.46
CA SER A 284 -29.97 37.43 -31.93
C SER A 284 -30.72 37.74 -30.63
N SER A 285 -29.99 37.97 -29.55
CA SER A 285 -30.36 38.97 -28.55
C SER A 285 -29.19 39.29 -27.65
N SER A 286 -28.63 40.46 -27.88
CA SER A 286 -27.69 41.18 -27.03
C SER A 286 -28.23 41.31 -25.60
N THR A 287 -27.48 40.85 -24.61
CA THR A 287 -27.41 41.55 -23.31
C THR A 287 -26.03 41.30 -22.71
N GLN A 288 -25.19 42.34 -22.78
CA GLN A 288 -23.98 42.44 -21.98
C GLN A 288 -24.37 42.56 -20.51
N LEU A 289 -23.77 41.76 -19.62
CA LEU A 289 -23.55 42.13 -18.22
C LEU A 289 -22.35 41.35 -17.66
N LEU A 290 -21.41 42.12 -17.14
CA LEU A 290 -20.07 41.81 -16.63
C LEU A 290 -20.04 40.86 -15.40
N PRO A 291 -18.84 40.32 -15.05
CA PRO A 291 -18.68 39.29 -14.03
C PRO A 291 -18.67 39.86 -12.62
N ARG A 292 -19.44 39.25 -11.72
CA ARG A 292 -19.48 39.60 -10.29
C ARG A 292 -18.36 38.86 -9.55
N LYS A 293 -17.30 39.60 -9.22
CA LYS A 293 -16.33 39.27 -8.17
C LYS A 293 -17.03 39.22 -6.81
N CYS A 294 -16.85 38.14 -6.06
CA CYS A 294 -17.12 38.12 -4.62
C CYS A 294 -15.86 38.55 -3.87
N SER A 295 -15.80 39.83 -3.51
CA SER A 295 -14.98 40.37 -2.43
C SER A 295 -15.87 40.50 -1.19
N GLN A 296 -15.53 39.83 -0.09
CA GLN A 296 -16.07 40.20 1.23
C GLN A 296 -15.01 40.95 2.02
N SER A 297 -15.44 42.14 2.38
CA SER A 297 -14.80 43.21 3.11
C SER A 297 -14.73 42.88 4.59
N SER A 298 -13.55 43.14 5.15
CA SER A 298 -13.30 43.49 6.54
C SER A 298 -14.07 44.75 6.96
N THR A 299 -14.36 44.88 8.26
CA THR A 299 -14.44 46.15 9.03
C THR A 299 -14.50 45.83 10.54
N PRO A 300 -14.17 46.79 11.44
CA PRO A 300 -13.24 46.58 12.55
C PRO A 300 -13.89 46.71 13.93
N ILE A 301 -13.17 46.32 14.99
CA ILE A 301 -13.42 46.85 16.35
C ILE A 301 -12.09 47.18 17.04
N VAL A 302 -12.11 48.33 17.71
CA VAL A 302 -11.06 49.07 18.40
C VAL A 302 -10.74 48.51 19.80
N TYR A 303 -9.50 48.76 20.24
CA TYR A 303 -8.82 48.52 21.51
C TYR A 303 -9.61 48.63 22.83
N SER A 304 -9.24 47.80 23.82
CA SER A 304 -8.92 48.28 25.18
C SER A 304 -8.00 47.30 25.95
N SER A 305 -7.23 47.86 26.86
CA SER A 305 -6.11 47.35 27.67
C SER A 305 -6.54 46.84 29.06
N GLY A 306 -5.69 46.02 29.68
CA GLY A 306 -5.70 45.59 31.09
C GLY A 306 -6.22 44.15 31.26
N GLY A 307 -5.62 43.22 32.00
CA GLY A 307 -4.61 43.23 33.05
C GLY A 307 -4.95 42.06 34.00
N HIS A 308 -3.94 41.36 34.53
CA HIS A 308 -3.97 40.39 35.65
C HIS A 308 -4.54 38.96 35.48
N VAL A 309 -3.60 38.00 35.62
CA VAL A 309 -3.56 36.83 36.55
C VAL A 309 -4.87 36.40 37.23
N SER A 310 -5.32 35.15 37.01
CA SER A 310 -5.22 34.04 37.98
C SER A 310 -6.07 32.82 37.57
N THR A 311 -5.54 31.66 37.96
CA THR A 311 -6.17 30.36 38.26
C THR A 311 -7.71 30.27 38.25
N ASP A 312 -8.28 29.30 37.52
CA ASP A 312 -8.81 28.04 38.08
C ASP A 312 -9.77 27.31 37.14
N VAL A 313 -9.59 25.98 37.14
CA VAL A 313 -10.61 24.92 37.14
C VAL A 313 -11.98 25.27 36.56
N VAL A 314 -12.29 24.73 35.37
CA VAL A 314 -13.67 24.50 34.93
C VAL A 314 -13.90 23.03 34.65
N ASN A 315 -14.69 22.45 35.55
CA ASN A 315 -15.44 21.24 35.36
C ASN A 315 -16.69 21.59 34.53
N ALA A 316 -16.88 21.00 33.35
CA ALA A 316 -18.18 21.06 32.67
C ALA A 316 -18.39 19.86 31.74
N SER A 317 -19.27 19.00 32.24
CA SER A 317 -20.07 18.00 31.57
C SER A 317 -20.51 18.32 30.12
N ARG A 318 -20.59 17.24 29.36
CA ARG A 318 -21.81 16.70 28.69
C ARG A 318 -21.73 16.60 27.16
N LYS A 319 -22.27 15.46 26.71
CA LYS A 319 -22.74 15.07 25.37
C LYS A 319 -21.65 14.69 24.37
N ARG A 320 -21.46 13.37 24.23
CA ARG A 320 -21.50 12.77 22.90
C ARG A 320 -22.36 11.51 22.89
N SER A 321 -23.26 11.52 21.92
CA SER A 321 -24.25 10.55 21.53
C SER A 321 -23.63 9.20 21.19
N SER A 322 -24.19 8.16 21.81
CA SER A 322 -24.11 6.78 21.39
C SER A 322 -24.83 6.59 20.05
N VAL A 323 -24.11 6.18 19.01
CA VAL A 323 -24.69 5.44 17.88
C VAL A 323 -23.89 4.14 17.77
N GLY A 324 -24.33 3.15 18.54
CA GLY A 324 -23.86 1.78 18.38
C GLY A 324 -24.54 1.16 17.17
N ARG A 325 -23.77 0.73 16.18
CA ARG A 325 -24.20 -0.31 15.23
C ARG A 325 -23.57 -1.61 15.67
N SER A 326 -24.39 -2.44 16.28
CA SER A 326 -24.13 -3.85 16.55
C SER A 326 -24.19 -4.61 15.22
N CYS A 327 -23.10 -5.26 14.83
CA CYS A 327 -23.11 -6.23 13.74
C CYS A 327 -23.42 -7.60 14.35
N SER A 328 -24.66 -8.04 14.20
CA SER A 328 -25.11 -9.40 14.48
C SER A 328 -24.48 -10.37 13.48
N LEU A 329 -23.74 -11.36 13.98
CA LEU A 329 -23.26 -12.52 13.23
C LEU A 329 -24.44 -13.44 12.87
N PRO A 330 -24.45 -14.07 11.67
CA PRO A 330 -25.39 -15.14 11.37
C PRO A 330 -24.98 -16.41 12.14
N SER A 331 -25.95 -16.99 12.83
CA SER A 331 -25.90 -18.31 13.44
C SER A 331 -25.98 -19.41 12.37
N ASP A 332 -24.96 -20.27 12.33
CA ASP A 332 -24.95 -21.50 11.52
C ASP A 332 -26.00 -22.51 12.01
N PRO A 333 -26.68 -23.23 11.10
CA PRO A 333 -27.45 -24.41 11.46
C PRO A 333 -26.57 -25.66 11.48
N SER A 334 -26.58 -26.34 12.63
CA SER A 334 -26.06 -27.69 12.84
C SER A 334 -26.76 -28.71 11.93
N PRO A 335 -26.06 -29.73 11.41
CA PRO A 335 -26.71 -30.90 10.85
C PRO A 335 -26.82 -32.00 11.93
N SER A 336 -28.04 -32.50 12.14
CA SER A 336 -28.29 -33.72 12.90
C SER A 336 -29.17 -34.66 12.10
N CYS A 337 -28.81 -35.95 12.16
CA CYS A 337 -29.63 -37.15 11.91
C CYS A 337 -29.93 -37.48 10.45
N THR A 338 -30.01 -38.73 9.98
CA THR A 338 -29.62 -40.11 10.37
C THR A 338 -30.19 -40.96 9.21
N GLY A 339 -29.48 -42.00 8.78
CA GLY A 339 -30.00 -43.29 8.33
C GLY A 339 -31.11 -43.36 7.26
N HIS A 340 -30.83 -44.04 6.14
CA HIS A 340 -31.50 -45.30 5.82
C HIS A 340 -30.82 -46.02 4.64
N THR A 341 -30.54 -47.30 4.86
CA THR A 341 -30.28 -48.36 3.87
C THR A 341 -31.51 -48.66 3.02
N CYS A 342 -31.29 -49.00 1.73
CA CYS A 342 -31.81 -50.18 1.01
C CYS A 342 -31.78 -49.93 -0.51
N GLY A 343 -31.27 -50.91 -1.26
CA GLY A 343 -31.20 -50.93 -2.72
C GLY A 343 -29.93 -51.62 -3.20
#